data_AF-A0A559MLQ8-F1
#
_entry.id   AF-A0A559MLQ8-F1
#
_cell.length_a   1.000
_cell.length_b   1.000
_cell.length_c   1.000
_cell.angle_alpha   90.00
_cell.angle_beta   90.00
_cell.angle_gamma   90.00
#
_symmetry.space_group_name_H-M   'P 1'
#
loop_
_entity.id
_entity.type
_entity.pdbx_description
1 polymer ?
#
loop_
_entity_poly.entity_id
_entity_poly.type
_entity_poly.pdbx_seq_one_letter_code
_entity_poly.pdbx_strand_id
1 'polypeptide(L)'
;MRQISASELDISFSSTFAIESTFTASQWISRLQRPGFHTFIAVAYSPNTKPEQQTIDAGDWVGSAALLGPTPKAVYDLPESGGPEVGGDDVESKWQMLGVYNSPEHRGKGIAKLLINGAIEYAAKEAGAGRQSRVRIIIHQDNILVKQLYDGLGFVDAGHSTLSEALLANGDSALLPADGGASQPEKYHARLPFIMTKVSSFDDLR
;
A
#
# COMPACT_ATOMS: atom_id res chain seq x y z
N MET A 1 -21.99 -1.86 -2.21
CA MET A 1 -20.52 -1.87 -2.12
C MET A 1 -20.16 -0.70 -1.22
N ARG A 2 -19.83 -0.96 0.05
CA ARG A 2 -19.48 0.10 1.01
C ARG A 2 -18.00 0.46 0.79
N GLN A 3 -17.74 1.76 0.79
CA GLN A 3 -16.58 2.41 0.16
C GLN A 3 -15.23 1.88 0.67
N ILE A 4 -14.36 1.50 -0.27
CA ILE A 4 -13.02 0.98 -0.03
C ILE A 4 -12.07 2.08 -0.45
N SER A 5 -11.15 2.50 0.42
CA SER A 5 -10.11 3.49 0.11
C SER A 5 -10.61 4.93 -0.14
N ALA A 6 -10.05 5.85 0.63
CA ALA A 6 -9.65 7.20 0.19
C ALA A 6 -9.11 7.98 1.39
N SER A 7 -7.95 8.60 1.27
CA SER A 7 -7.58 9.66 2.20
C SER A 7 -8.45 10.89 1.94
N GLU A 8 -8.95 11.52 3.01
CA GLU A 8 -9.56 12.86 2.95
C GLU A 8 -8.52 13.94 2.66
N LEU A 9 -7.23 13.60 2.79
CA LEU A 9 -6.10 14.49 2.56
C LEU A 9 -5.69 14.47 1.09
N ASP A 10 -5.42 15.66 0.53
CA ASP A 10 -5.02 15.91 -0.86
C ASP A 10 -3.57 15.48 -1.19
N ILE A 11 -2.97 14.67 -0.31
CA ILE A 11 -1.56 14.23 -0.39
C ILE A 11 -1.45 12.76 -0.83
N SER A 12 -2.53 12.17 -1.36
CA SER A 12 -2.54 10.85 -1.98
C SER A 12 -2.13 10.94 -3.43
N PHE A 13 -1.25 10.04 -3.87
CA PHE A 13 -0.73 10.04 -5.25
C PHE A 13 -1.76 9.63 -6.30
N SER A 14 -2.72 8.78 -5.94
CA SER A 14 -3.53 8.06 -6.93
C SER A 14 -4.97 8.53 -7.01
N SER A 15 -5.61 8.77 -5.88
CA SER A 15 -7.02 9.15 -5.84
C SER A 15 -7.40 9.76 -4.49
N THR A 16 -8.41 10.62 -4.52
CA THR A 16 -9.02 11.25 -3.35
C THR A 16 -10.42 10.69 -3.11
N PHE A 17 -10.99 10.96 -1.92
CA PHE A 17 -12.36 10.55 -1.60
C PHE A 17 -13.38 11.06 -2.61
N ALA A 18 -13.22 12.32 -3.03
CA ALA A 18 -14.08 12.93 -4.02
C ALA A 18 -14.10 12.14 -5.33
N ILE A 19 -12.93 11.69 -5.81
CA ILE A 19 -12.81 10.90 -7.04
C ILE A 19 -13.41 9.50 -6.83
N GLU A 20 -13.01 8.79 -5.76
CA GLU A 20 -13.43 7.40 -5.52
C GLU A 20 -14.94 7.27 -5.29
N SER A 21 -15.57 8.28 -4.68
CA SER A 21 -17.02 8.30 -4.45
C SER A 21 -17.86 8.32 -5.75
N THR A 22 -17.25 8.68 -6.89
CA THR A 22 -17.93 8.69 -8.19
C THR A 22 -17.87 7.34 -8.92
N PHE A 23 -17.07 6.39 -8.43
CA PHE A 23 -16.90 5.10 -9.10
C PHE A 23 -18.16 4.23 -8.98
N THR A 24 -18.56 3.66 -10.11
CA THR A 24 -19.61 2.64 -10.21
C THR A 24 -19.17 1.33 -9.55
N ALA A 25 -20.15 0.48 -9.21
CA ALA A 25 -19.86 -0.84 -8.65
C ALA A 25 -18.96 -1.68 -9.57
N SER A 26 -19.17 -1.63 -10.89
CA SER A 26 -18.34 -2.36 -11.85
C SER A 26 -16.89 -1.86 -11.87
N GLN A 27 -16.68 -0.54 -11.74
CA GLN A 27 -15.33 0.03 -11.63
C GLN A 27 -14.64 -0.44 -10.33
N TRP A 28 -15.37 -0.49 -9.22
CA TRP A 28 -14.86 -1.03 -7.97
C TRP A 28 -14.49 -2.51 -8.07
N ILE A 29 -15.35 -3.33 -8.66
CA ILE A 29 -15.09 -4.76 -8.86
C ILE A 29 -13.83 -4.95 -9.70
N SER A 30 -13.68 -4.24 -10.82
CA SER A 30 -12.49 -4.32 -11.67
C SER A 30 -11.21 -3.92 -10.93
N ARG A 31 -11.27 -2.93 -10.03
CA ARG A 31 -10.13 -2.52 -9.20
C ARG A 31 -9.74 -3.62 -8.21
N LEU A 32 -10.72 -4.23 -7.53
CA LEU A 32 -10.48 -5.31 -6.56
C LEU A 32 -10.00 -6.61 -7.21
N GLN A 33 -10.40 -6.86 -8.45
CA GLN A 33 -10.04 -8.07 -9.20
C GLN A 33 -8.75 -7.91 -10.01
N ARG A 34 -8.04 -6.77 -9.87
CA ARG A 34 -6.77 -6.55 -10.54
C ARG A 34 -5.77 -7.64 -10.15
N PRO A 35 -5.09 -8.31 -11.10
CA PRO A 35 -4.09 -9.31 -10.79
C PRO A 35 -2.99 -8.78 -9.87
N GLY A 36 -2.64 -9.56 -8.85
CA GLY A 36 -1.63 -9.20 -7.85
C GLY A 36 -2.06 -8.10 -6.87
N PHE A 37 -3.30 -7.62 -6.94
CA PHE A 37 -3.84 -6.63 -6.02
C PHE A 37 -4.58 -7.32 -4.87
N HIS A 38 -4.09 -7.14 -3.66
CA HIS A 38 -4.61 -7.78 -2.46
C HIS A 38 -5.21 -6.72 -1.54
N THR A 39 -6.47 -6.90 -1.16
CA THR A 39 -7.19 -5.98 -0.28
C THR A 39 -7.43 -6.62 1.08
N PHE A 40 -7.00 -5.93 2.13
CA PHE A 40 -7.21 -6.29 3.51
C PHE A 40 -8.27 -5.37 4.08
N ILE A 41 -9.28 -5.92 4.77
CA ILE A 41 -10.40 -5.15 5.32
C ILE A 41 -10.48 -5.38 6.82
N ALA A 42 -10.70 -4.31 7.58
CA ALA A 42 -11.09 -4.36 8.99
C ALA A 42 -12.61 -4.20 9.08
N VAL A 43 -13.27 -5.19 9.66
CA VAL A 43 -14.73 -5.21 9.83
C VAL A 43 -15.06 -5.01 11.31
N ALA A 44 -15.85 -4.00 11.62
CA ALA A 44 -16.40 -3.78 12.94
C ALA A 44 -17.75 -4.48 13.06
N TYR A 45 -17.94 -5.14 14.20
CA TYR A 45 -19.18 -5.83 14.53
C TYR A 45 -19.79 -5.22 15.78
N SER A 46 -21.09 -5.42 15.96
CA SER A 46 -21.74 -5.12 17.24
C SER A 46 -21.07 -5.92 18.37
N PRO A 47 -20.93 -5.37 19.59
CA PRO A 47 -20.28 -6.06 20.70
C PRO A 47 -20.86 -7.45 21.02
N ASN A 48 -22.12 -7.70 20.65
CA ASN A 48 -22.82 -8.96 20.89
C ASN A 48 -22.79 -9.93 19.69
N THR A 49 -22.13 -9.57 18.58
CA THR A 49 -22.00 -10.45 17.42
C THR A 49 -21.03 -11.58 17.74
N LYS A 50 -21.52 -12.82 17.71
CA LYS A 50 -20.70 -14.00 18.01
C LYS A 50 -19.64 -14.25 16.92
N PRO A 51 -18.46 -14.81 17.22
CA PRO A 51 -17.40 -15.05 16.24
C PRO A 51 -17.84 -15.80 14.99
N GLU A 52 -18.72 -16.79 15.13
CA GLU A 52 -19.27 -17.56 14.00
C GLU A 52 -20.20 -16.74 13.08
N GLN A 53 -20.63 -15.56 13.52
CA GLN A 53 -21.45 -14.61 12.77
C GLN A 53 -20.61 -13.45 12.21
N GLN A 54 -19.31 -13.38 12.52
CA GLN A 54 -18.41 -12.33 12.07
C GLN A 54 -17.91 -12.62 10.65
N THR A 55 -18.81 -12.45 9.67
CA THR A 55 -18.48 -12.54 8.24
C THR A 55 -18.20 -11.16 7.66
N ILE A 56 -17.56 -11.12 6.49
CA ILE A 56 -17.19 -9.84 5.85
C ILE A 56 -18.40 -8.96 5.51
N ASP A 57 -19.57 -9.55 5.32
CA ASP A 57 -20.83 -8.89 4.96
C ASP A 57 -21.76 -8.61 6.16
N ALA A 58 -21.46 -9.14 7.35
CA ALA A 58 -22.28 -8.98 8.56
C ALA A 58 -21.91 -7.75 9.42
N GLY A 59 -20.86 -7.01 9.06
CA GLY A 59 -20.37 -5.86 9.82
C GLY A 59 -20.08 -4.63 8.96
N ASP A 60 -19.58 -3.58 9.60
CA ASP A 60 -19.20 -2.33 8.96
C ASP A 60 -17.72 -2.34 8.60
N TRP A 61 -17.38 -2.00 7.36
CA TRP A 61 -15.99 -1.89 6.93
C TRP A 61 -15.42 -0.58 7.47
N VAL A 62 -14.54 -0.67 8.45
CA VAL A 62 -14.00 0.49 9.19
C VAL A 62 -12.54 0.79 8.84
N GLY A 63 -11.91 -0.05 8.03
CA GLY A 63 -10.61 0.22 7.47
C GLY A 63 -10.23 -0.74 6.36
N SER A 64 -9.23 -0.34 5.58
CA SER A 64 -8.69 -1.14 4.48
C SER A 64 -7.22 -0.85 4.24
N ALA A 65 -6.45 -1.83 3.79
CA ALA A 65 -5.12 -1.66 3.21
C ALA A 65 -5.04 -2.42 1.88
N ALA A 66 -4.22 -1.91 0.95
CA ALA A 66 -3.99 -2.56 -0.33
C ALA A 66 -2.50 -2.83 -0.56
N LEU A 67 -2.22 -4.02 -1.08
CA LEU A 67 -0.88 -4.50 -1.38
C LEU A 67 -0.83 -4.99 -2.83
N LEU A 68 0.17 -4.56 -3.59
CA LEU A 68 0.39 -4.97 -4.97
C LEU A 68 1.66 -5.82 -5.06
N GLY A 69 1.54 -7.04 -5.60
CA GLY A 69 2.68 -7.91 -5.87
C GLY A 69 2.34 -9.40 -5.94
N PRO A 70 3.38 -10.27 -6.01
CA PRO A 70 4.79 -9.90 -6.05
C PRO A 70 5.18 -9.27 -7.40
N THR A 71 6.11 -8.32 -7.37
CA THR A 71 6.60 -7.57 -8.53
C THR A 71 8.04 -8.01 -8.87
N PRO A 72 8.38 -8.27 -10.14
CA PRO A 72 9.75 -8.60 -10.53
C PRO A 72 10.75 -7.49 -10.18
N LYS A 73 12.00 -7.84 -9.86
CA LYS A 73 13.07 -6.87 -9.53
C LYS A 73 13.19 -5.78 -10.60
N ALA A 74 13.12 -6.13 -11.89
CA ALA A 74 13.26 -5.18 -12.98
C ALA A 74 12.22 -4.04 -12.97
N VAL A 75 11.05 -4.26 -12.34
CA VAL A 75 9.98 -3.25 -12.21
C VAL A 75 9.99 -2.63 -10.82
N TYR A 76 10.39 -3.38 -9.80
CA TYR A 76 10.43 -2.90 -8.43
C TYR A 76 11.64 -2.00 -8.15
N ASP A 77 12.81 -2.34 -8.68
CA ASP A 77 14.07 -1.69 -8.32
C ASP A 77 14.12 -0.23 -8.78
N LEU A 78 14.60 0.65 -7.91
CA LEU A 78 14.76 2.08 -8.16
C LEU A 78 16.20 2.47 -7.83
N PRO A 79 17.17 2.26 -8.73
CA PRO A 79 18.60 2.44 -8.42
C PRO A 79 18.95 3.86 -7.95
N GLU A 80 18.29 4.87 -8.50
CA GLU A 80 18.50 6.27 -8.13
C GLU A 80 17.87 6.66 -6.79
N SER A 81 17.15 5.74 -6.13
CA SER A 81 16.54 6.00 -4.83
C SER A 81 17.55 6.29 -3.73
N GLY A 82 18.75 5.71 -3.84
CA GLY A 82 19.74 5.68 -2.75
C GLY A 82 19.39 4.65 -1.66
N GLY A 83 18.39 3.80 -1.89
CA GLY A 83 17.99 2.75 -0.96
C GLY A 83 18.91 1.52 -0.96
N PRO A 84 18.67 0.56 -0.05
CA PRO A 84 19.41 -0.69 0.00
C PRO A 84 19.25 -1.52 -1.28
N GLU A 85 20.24 -2.36 -1.57
CA GLU A 85 20.18 -3.29 -2.70
C GLU A 85 18.98 -4.25 -2.57
N VAL A 86 18.23 -4.35 -3.67
CA VAL A 86 17.08 -5.24 -3.81
C VAL A 86 17.56 -6.61 -4.32
N GLY A 87 17.25 -7.68 -3.60
CA GLY A 87 17.68 -9.04 -3.97
C GLY A 87 17.00 -9.58 -5.23
N GLY A 88 17.54 -10.67 -5.79
CA GLY A 88 16.96 -11.38 -6.94
C GLY A 88 15.53 -11.88 -6.68
N ASP A 89 14.79 -12.23 -7.73
CA ASP A 89 13.41 -12.73 -7.61
C ASP A 89 13.33 -14.13 -6.98
N ASP A 90 14.42 -14.88 -7.01
CA ASP A 90 14.62 -16.14 -6.29
C ASP A 90 14.87 -15.92 -4.78
N VAL A 91 15.54 -14.83 -4.41
CA VAL A 91 15.93 -14.49 -3.03
C VAL A 91 14.78 -13.81 -2.26
N GLU A 92 14.14 -12.82 -2.86
CA GLU A 92 13.10 -12.03 -2.20
C GLU A 92 11.90 -11.75 -3.11
N SER A 93 10.69 -11.89 -2.56
CA SER A 93 9.46 -11.37 -3.18
C SER A 93 9.30 -9.89 -2.85
N LYS A 94 8.77 -9.10 -3.79
CA LYS A 94 8.78 -7.62 -3.68
C LYS A 94 7.37 -7.08 -3.84
N TRP A 95 6.96 -6.21 -2.93
CA TRP A 95 5.57 -5.79 -2.79
C TRP A 95 5.48 -4.28 -2.59
N GLN A 96 4.49 -3.65 -3.22
CA GLN A 96 4.17 -2.25 -3.00
C GLN A 96 2.93 -2.15 -2.11
N MET A 97 3.10 -1.56 -0.92
CA MET A 97 2.01 -1.06 -0.11
C MET A 97 1.44 0.20 -0.77
N LEU A 98 0.12 0.26 -0.92
CA LEU A 98 -0.58 1.36 -1.54
C LEU A 98 -1.23 2.25 -0.48
N GLY A 99 -2.55 2.38 -0.52
CA GLY A 99 -3.31 3.15 0.46
C GLY A 99 -3.70 2.34 1.69
N VAL A 100 -3.69 3.00 2.84
CA VAL A 100 -4.35 2.56 4.07
C VAL A 100 -5.41 3.57 4.42
N TYR A 101 -6.63 3.11 4.66
CA TYR A 101 -7.76 3.92 5.04
C TYR A 101 -8.33 3.40 6.35
N ASN A 102 -8.71 4.33 7.24
CA ASN A 102 -9.52 4.06 8.43
C ASN A 102 -10.65 5.08 8.52
N SER A 103 -11.85 4.62 8.87
CA SER A 103 -12.98 5.48 9.21
C SER A 103 -12.57 6.45 10.34
N PRO A 104 -12.90 7.75 10.23
CA PRO A 104 -12.59 8.76 11.24
C PRO A 104 -12.99 8.35 12.66
N GLU A 105 -14.18 7.75 12.81
CA GLU A 105 -14.78 7.30 14.07
C GLU A 105 -14.02 6.13 14.73
N HIS A 106 -13.14 5.49 13.96
CA HIS A 106 -12.35 4.33 14.38
C HIS A 106 -10.83 4.59 14.40
N ARG A 107 -10.40 5.84 14.15
CA ARG A 107 -8.98 6.24 14.26
C ARG A 107 -8.49 6.13 15.71
N GLY A 108 -7.17 6.03 15.88
CA GLY A 108 -6.53 5.91 17.19
C GLY A 108 -6.67 4.54 17.86
N LYS A 109 -7.40 3.59 17.27
CA LYS A 109 -7.63 2.24 17.84
C LYS A 109 -6.66 1.16 17.32
N GLY A 110 -5.56 1.57 16.68
CA GLY A 110 -4.55 0.63 16.15
C GLY A 110 -4.93 -0.09 14.85
N ILE A 111 -6.09 0.19 14.25
CA ILE A 111 -6.59 -0.50 13.04
C ILE A 111 -5.62 -0.42 11.86
N ALA A 112 -4.97 0.73 11.63
CA ALA A 112 -3.99 0.87 10.54
C ALA A 112 -2.79 -0.07 10.75
N LYS A 113 -2.31 -0.18 12.00
CA LYS A 113 -1.20 -1.09 12.34
C LYS A 113 -1.60 -2.54 12.11
N LEU A 114 -2.81 -2.93 12.49
CA LEU A 114 -3.34 -4.28 12.25
C LEU A 114 -3.40 -4.60 10.76
N LEU A 115 -3.93 -3.69 9.94
CA LEU A 115 -4.03 -3.88 8.49
C LEU A 115 -2.65 -3.96 7.82
N ILE A 116 -1.72 -3.08 8.19
CA ILE A 116 -0.36 -3.07 7.64
C ILE A 116 0.39 -4.36 8.01
N ASN A 117 0.31 -4.79 9.27
CA ASN A 117 0.94 -6.04 9.71
C ASN A 117 0.32 -7.25 9.01
N GLY A 118 -1.01 -7.31 8.87
CA GLY A 118 -1.68 -8.38 8.13
C GLY A 118 -1.21 -8.48 6.67
N ALA A 119 -0.98 -7.35 6.01
CA ALA A 119 -0.44 -7.31 4.66
C ALA A 119 1.03 -7.77 4.58
N ILE A 120 1.86 -7.40 5.55
CA ILE A 120 3.27 -7.85 5.63
C ILE A 120 3.34 -9.36 5.89
N GLU A 121 2.52 -9.85 6.81
CA GLU A 121 2.39 -11.28 7.10
C GLU A 121 1.94 -12.07 5.87
N TYR A 122 0.97 -11.55 5.12
CA TYR A 122 0.54 -12.14 3.86
C TYR A 122 1.70 -12.21 2.87
N ALA A 123 2.42 -11.10 2.65
CA ALA A 123 3.58 -11.07 1.76
C ALA A 123 4.67 -12.09 2.14
N ALA A 124 4.95 -12.24 3.44
CA ALA A 124 5.91 -13.22 3.94
C ALA A 124 5.42 -14.67 3.74
N LYS A 125 4.13 -14.95 3.97
CA LYS A 125 3.53 -16.27 3.70
C LYS A 125 3.59 -16.64 2.22
N GLU A 126 3.28 -15.69 1.34
CA GLU A 126 3.35 -15.89 -0.12
C GLU A 126 4.79 -16.10 -0.63
N ALA A 127 5.79 -15.50 0.03
CA ALA A 127 7.20 -15.74 -0.31
C ALA A 127 7.61 -17.21 -0.07
N GLY A 128 7.07 -17.82 0.99
CA GLY A 128 7.38 -19.17 1.44
C GLY A 128 8.58 -19.26 2.38
N ALA A 129 8.80 -20.45 2.95
CA ALA A 129 9.92 -20.70 3.87
C ALA A 129 11.28 -20.53 3.16
N GLY A 130 12.26 -19.96 3.87
CA GLY A 130 13.60 -19.73 3.33
C GLY A 130 13.70 -18.59 2.30
N ARG A 131 12.61 -17.85 2.04
CA ARG A 131 12.60 -16.66 1.18
C ARG A 131 12.13 -15.43 1.96
N GLN A 132 12.68 -14.28 1.59
CA GLN A 132 12.29 -13.01 2.16
C GLN A 132 11.12 -12.38 1.39
N SER A 133 10.35 -11.54 2.06
CA SER A 133 9.43 -10.59 1.45
C SER A 133 9.88 -9.18 1.78
N ARG A 134 9.91 -8.32 0.77
CA ARG A 134 10.20 -6.89 0.90
C ARG A 134 8.96 -6.10 0.56
N VAL A 135 8.43 -5.38 1.54
CA VAL A 135 7.32 -4.44 1.34
C VAL A 135 7.88 -3.03 1.28
N ARG A 136 7.56 -2.29 0.23
CA ARG A 136 7.85 -0.85 0.07
C ARG A 136 6.58 -0.03 0.23
N ILE A 137 6.70 1.15 0.82
CA ILE A 137 5.73 2.23 0.71
C ILE A 137 6.45 3.47 0.14
N ILE A 138 5.76 4.21 -0.73
CA ILE A 138 6.20 5.53 -1.19
C ILE A 138 5.24 6.57 -0.61
N ILE A 139 5.79 7.54 0.11
CA ILE A 139 5.06 8.47 0.95
C ILE A 139 5.29 9.88 0.43
N HIS A 140 4.22 10.66 0.27
CA HIS A 140 4.34 12.07 -0.09
C HIS A 140 5.23 12.81 0.93
N GLN A 141 6.11 13.68 0.45
CA GLN A 141 7.12 14.37 1.29
C GLN A 141 6.52 15.12 2.49
N ASP A 142 5.30 15.64 2.34
CA ASP A 142 4.62 16.40 3.40
C ASP A 142 3.88 15.50 4.40
N ASN A 143 3.80 14.19 4.14
CA ASN A 143 3.05 13.25 4.97
C ASN A 143 3.93 12.61 6.07
N ILE A 144 4.48 13.46 6.93
CA ILE A 144 5.40 13.05 8.01
C ILE A 144 4.73 12.08 9.00
N LEU A 145 3.42 12.24 9.24
CA LEU A 145 2.67 11.33 10.12
C LEU A 145 2.65 9.90 9.58
N VAL A 146 2.49 9.73 8.26
CA VAL A 146 2.56 8.40 7.65
C VAL A 146 3.98 7.85 7.71
N LYS A 147 5.02 8.68 7.50
CA LYS A 147 6.42 8.26 7.70
C LYS A 147 6.64 7.71 9.11
N GLN A 148 6.18 8.42 10.13
CA GLN A 148 6.28 8.00 11.54
C GLN A 148 5.48 6.72 11.84
N LEU A 149 4.31 6.55 11.22
CA LEU A 149 3.52 5.32 11.34
C LEU A 149 4.30 4.10 10.84
N TYR A 150 4.89 4.19 9.65
CA TYR A 150 5.65 3.09 9.06
C TYR A 150 6.98 2.85 9.78
N ASP A 151 7.67 3.91 10.22
CA ASP A 151 8.85 3.84 11.09
C ASP A 151 8.56 3.02 12.36
N GLY A 152 7.48 3.36 13.07
CA GLY A 152 7.03 2.63 14.25
C GLY A 152 6.56 1.19 14.00
N LEU A 153 6.43 0.77 12.74
CA LEU A 153 6.15 -0.60 12.32
C LEU A 153 7.40 -1.34 11.84
N GLY A 154 8.58 -0.74 11.99
CA GLY A 154 9.87 -1.34 11.62
C GLY A 154 10.20 -1.22 10.14
N PHE A 155 9.56 -0.30 9.41
CA PHE A 155 10.07 0.10 8.11
C PHE A 155 11.28 1.00 8.30
N VAL A 156 12.27 0.82 7.45
CA VAL A 156 13.49 1.64 7.42
C VAL A 156 13.48 2.55 6.21
N ASP A 157 14.20 3.67 6.31
CA ASP A 157 14.41 4.59 5.21
C ASP A 157 15.10 3.89 4.04
N ALA A 158 14.58 4.09 2.83
CA ALA A 158 15.11 3.53 1.59
C ALA A 158 15.27 4.62 0.51
N GLY A 159 15.49 5.86 0.95
CA GLY A 159 15.74 7.00 0.09
C GLY A 159 14.48 7.64 -0.44
N HIS A 160 14.55 8.16 -1.67
CA HIS A 160 13.47 8.96 -2.25
C HIS A 160 13.02 8.40 -3.60
N SER A 161 11.85 8.81 -4.07
CA SER A 161 11.41 8.54 -5.44
C SER A 161 11.06 9.83 -6.15
N THR A 162 10.90 9.77 -7.48
CA THR A 162 10.13 10.75 -8.23
C THR A 162 8.63 10.47 -8.10
N LEU A 163 7.79 11.44 -8.46
CA LEU A 163 6.35 11.19 -8.59
C LEU A 163 6.07 10.18 -9.71
N SER A 164 6.83 10.20 -10.80
CA SER A 164 6.65 9.22 -11.87
C SER A 164 6.93 7.79 -11.45
N GLU A 165 8.02 7.56 -10.71
CA GLU A 165 8.32 6.27 -10.11
C GLU A 165 7.22 5.83 -9.13
N ALA A 166 6.68 6.77 -8.33
CA ALA A 166 5.59 6.48 -7.40
C ALA A 166 4.31 6.00 -8.11
N LEU A 167 3.92 6.68 -9.19
CA LEU A 167 2.75 6.29 -10.00
C LEU A 167 2.94 4.92 -10.66
N LEU A 168 4.13 4.64 -11.20
CA LEU A 168 4.45 3.33 -11.77
C LEU A 168 4.42 2.24 -10.69
N ALA A 169 5.05 2.46 -9.54
CA ALA A 169 5.09 1.52 -8.43
C ALA A 169 3.70 1.20 -7.89
N ASN A 170 2.81 2.21 -7.84
CA ASN A 170 1.42 2.05 -7.42
C ASN A 170 0.54 1.38 -8.49
N GLY A 171 1.08 1.17 -9.69
CA GLY A 171 0.35 0.62 -10.82
C GLY A 171 -0.66 1.60 -11.41
N ASP A 172 -0.43 2.90 -11.23
CA ASP A 172 -1.26 4.01 -11.69
C ASP A 172 -0.60 4.75 -12.87
N SER A 173 0.07 4.01 -13.74
CA SER A 173 0.77 4.56 -14.92
C SER A 173 -0.14 5.34 -15.86
N ALA A 174 -1.46 5.10 -15.82
CA ALA A 174 -2.45 5.86 -16.58
C ALA A 174 -2.61 7.32 -16.09
N LEU A 175 -2.17 7.63 -14.87
CA LEU A 175 -2.16 8.99 -14.33
C LEU A 175 -0.91 9.79 -14.75
N LEU A 176 0.07 9.13 -15.38
CA LEU A 176 1.21 9.83 -15.95
C LEU A 176 0.80 10.60 -17.22
N PRO A 177 1.30 11.82 -17.40
CA PRO A 177 1.23 12.51 -18.68
C PRO A 177 1.81 11.66 -19.82
N ALA A 178 1.30 11.82 -21.03
CA ALA A 178 1.73 11.07 -22.21
C ALA A 178 3.23 11.27 -22.54
N ASP A 179 3.82 12.39 -22.13
CA ASP A 179 5.24 12.70 -22.26
C ASP A 179 6.09 12.22 -21.08
N GLY A 180 5.53 11.39 -20.18
CA GLY A 180 6.20 10.87 -18.99
C GLY A 180 6.51 11.94 -17.92
N GLY A 181 5.90 13.12 -18.03
CA GLY A 181 6.14 14.27 -17.15
C GLY A 181 7.23 15.23 -17.64
N ALA A 182 7.73 15.05 -18.88
CA ALA A 182 8.79 15.89 -19.44
C ALA A 182 8.40 17.38 -19.54
N SER A 183 7.12 17.70 -19.73
CA SER A 183 6.60 19.08 -19.71
C SER A 183 6.56 19.73 -18.32
N GLN A 184 6.63 18.94 -17.25
CA GLN A 184 6.56 19.38 -15.85
C GLN A 184 7.61 18.64 -14.99
N PRO A 185 8.91 18.79 -15.29
CA PRO A 185 9.96 17.99 -14.65
C PRO A 185 10.07 18.25 -13.14
N GLU A 186 9.82 19.48 -12.68
CA GLU A 186 9.79 19.82 -11.25
C GLU A 186 8.71 19.06 -10.48
N LYS A 187 7.60 18.72 -11.13
CA LYS A 187 6.51 17.95 -10.52
C LYS A 187 6.77 16.45 -10.60
N TYR A 188 7.17 15.97 -11.77
CA TYR A 188 7.19 14.53 -12.05
C TYR A 188 8.53 13.87 -11.80
N HIS A 189 9.64 14.60 -11.91
CA HIS A 189 11.01 14.08 -11.85
C HIS A 189 11.82 14.57 -10.65
N ALA A 190 11.28 15.50 -9.84
CA ALA A 190 11.89 15.85 -8.57
C ALA A 190 11.82 14.66 -7.59
N ARG A 191 12.96 14.32 -6.99
CA ARG A 191 13.11 13.18 -6.06
C ARG A 191 12.77 13.62 -4.63
N LEU A 192 11.49 13.58 -4.31
CA LEU A 192 10.89 14.24 -3.16
C LEU A 192 10.11 13.28 -2.24
N PRO A 193 9.20 12.42 -2.75
CA PRO A 193 8.58 11.37 -1.93
C PRO A 193 9.59 10.50 -1.18
N PHE A 194 9.28 10.16 0.07
CA PHE A 194 10.06 9.21 0.85
C PHE A 194 9.75 7.77 0.43
N ILE A 195 10.78 6.94 0.38
CA ILE A 195 10.64 5.50 0.28
C ILE A 195 10.96 4.89 1.64
N MET A 196 10.09 4.02 2.11
CA MET A 196 10.41 3.16 3.25
C MET A 196 10.21 1.70 2.88
N THR A 197 11.06 0.82 3.41
CA THR A 197 10.95 -0.63 3.16
C THR A 197 11.00 -1.43 4.45
N LYS A 198 10.35 -2.58 4.45
CA LYS A 198 10.49 -3.59 5.49
C LYS A 198 10.73 -4.94 4.84
N VAL A 199 11.75 -5.64 5.32
CA VAL A 199 12.03 -7.02 4.96
C VAL A 199 11.48 -7.91 6.07
N SER A 200 10.84 -9.01 5.71
CA SER A 200 10.31 -10.00 6.64
C SER A 200 10.46 -11.39 6.03
N SER A 201 10.47 -12.42 6.86
CA SER A 201 10.48 -13.82 6.41
C SER A 201 9.30 -14.58 6.99
N PHE A 202 8.88 -15.65 6.33
CA PHE A 202 7.85 -16.53 6.89
C PHE A 202 8.29 -17.15 8.22
N ASP A 203 9.59 -17.34 8.40
CA ASP A 203 10.16 -17.95 9.60
C ASP A 203 10.08 -17.00 10.82
N ASP A 204 9.96 -15.68 10.61
CA ASP A 204 9.71 -14.70 11.68
C ASP A 204 8.28 -14.78 12.26
N LEU A 205 7.36 -15.46 11.56
CA LEU A 205 5.95 -15.57 11.94
C LEU A 205 5.61 -16.83 12.75
N ARG A 206 6.61 -17.69 13.02
CA ARG A 206 6.43 -18.97 13.73
C ARG A 206 6.83 -18.90 15.19
#